data_AF-A0A7Y7C5H0-F1
#
_entry.id   AF-A0A7Y7C5H0-F1
#
_cell.length_a   1.000
_cell.length_b   1.000
_cell.length_c   1.000
_cell.angle_alpha   90.00
_cell.angle_beta   90.00
_cell.angle_gamma   90.00
#
_symmetry.space_group_name_H-M   'P 1'
#
loop_
_entity.id
_entity.type
_entity.pdbx_description
1 polymer ?
#
loop_
_entity_poly.entity_id
_entity_poly.type
_entity_poly.pdbx_seq_one_letter_code
_entity_poly.pdbx_strand_id
1 'polypeptide(L)'
;MTDVETSMMDRKWLRLLFIGAVWASNAWANNLRSEQLVNGRKQYTVGTYPETLRFTLTVANIDLERPSELRSATAPLLKDCTRSPTPPLVVPEGGHVTYQCELTLESYDACLTLGIHDANPVTPNHEVSFTSTFSIGWDAGASQAGTNVLCLPRPDLFCDDTVYLSTASRSPEGRPAAPSRLYIFDPATGTLTLQGEAALPYNALAFNPFDNSLYAIASDGVSAPHFIRVDATGASSVIAPLDTEAPQSAIWTAGAVLKDGAYAGFEPSTHRLIRVNPSTGETLSEHVVSAPGDFQVADFAMSPRDGLLYAFNNATQRLTTIDPRTGVATDHPSPARIDGELAEDPHMSAAVFTRDGELFLHGTSGPDTRRASGFHAVDVMTGNLTTLLTRAVPQLANGAMCGFYLWGSPRPQPTTRGRGFFGASESALLECLAYGPISLGALGEVSTLPGALGILWANPAIASDNARRTATESLKVRTAREALTAVCNERVFNTRAPTLSALASPAPLDPGRMEQLRQRLERHNHSGKRTAIPLRKRIFAVDPLRAMEHAEEPRF
;
A
#
# COMPACT_ATOMS: atom_id res chain seq x y z
N MET A 1 40.91 8.23 40.22
CA MET A 1 40.24 9.49 40.61
C MET A 1 39.81 10.15 39.31
N THR A 2 38.58 9.84 38.91
CA THR A 2 37.66 10.48 37.95
C THR A 2 36.68 9.37 37.59
N ASP A 3 35.65 9.25 38.43
CA ASP A 3 34.46 8.45 38.21
C ASP A 3 33.79 8.91 36.92
N VAL A 4 33.51 7.99 36.01
CA VAL A 4 32.63 8.23 34.87
C VAL A 4 31.30 7.56 35.20
N GLU A 5 30.42 8.42 35.69
CA GLU A 5 29.04 8.17 36.07
C GLU A 5 28.24 7.82 34.81
N THR A 6 28.00 6.53 34.58
CA THR A 6 27.05 6.06 33.56
C THR A 6 25.64 6.42 33.98
N SER A 7 25.12 7.49 33.38
CA SER A 7 23.74 7.95 33.51
C SER A 7 22.75 6.87 33.07
N MET A 8 22.02 6.32 34.06
CA MET A 8 20.83 5.51 33.86
C MET A 8 19.70 6.39 33.30
N MET A 9 19.49 6.34 31.99
CA MET A 9 18.25 6.84 31.39
C MET A 9 17.07 5.97 31.82
N ASP A 10 16.17 6.61 32.56
CA ASP A 10 14.99 6.10 33.25
C ASP A 10 14.02 5.38 32.29
N ARG A 11 13.94 4.05 32.40
CA ARG A 11 13.03 3.14 31.65
C ARG A 11 11.55 3.27 32.07
N LYS A 12 11.02 4.48 32.22
CA LYS A 12 9.63 4.70 32.64
C LYS A 12 8.62 4.90 31.50
N TRP A 13 9.07 5.10 30.26
CA TRP A 13 8.15 5.37 29.14
C TRP A 13 7.68 4.15 28.34
N LEU A 14 8.13 2.93 28.67
CA LEU A 14 7.73 1.71 27.96
C LEU A 14 6.49 0.99 28.54
N ARG A 15 5.79 1.58 29.52
CA ARG A 15 4.60 0.97 30.18
C ARG A 15 3.25 1.55 29.76
N LEU A 16 3.18 2.36 28.70
CA LEU A 16 1.94 3.03 28.26
C LEU A 16 1.38 2.54 26.91
N LEU A 17 1.72 1.32 26.46
CA LEU A 17 1.20 0.73 25.20
C LEU A 17 0.31 -0.52 25.40
N PHE A 18 -0.41 -0.59 26.52
CA PHE A 18 -1.49 -1.57 26.73
C PHE A 18 -2.71 -0.93 27.42
N ILE A 19 -3.26 0.14 26.84
CA ILE A 19 -4.61 0.62 27.17
C ILE A 19 -5.52 0.29 25.99
N GLY A 20 -5.76 -1.00 25.81
CA GLY A 20 -6.65 -1.55 24.79
C GLY A 20 -7.31 -2.83 25.26
N ALA A 21 -7.69 -2.91 26.54
CA ALA A 21 -8.40 -4.06 27.10
C ALA A 21 -9.06 -3.73 28.45
N VAL A 22 -9.84 -2.65 28.57
CA VAL A 22 -10.75 -2.48 29.73
C VAL A 22 -12.06 -1.84 29.28
N TRP A 23 -12.86 -2.61 28.55
CA TRP A 23 -14.32 -2.46 28.55
C TRP A 23 -14.94 -3.83 28.85
N ALA A 24 -14.55 -4.39 30.00
CA ALA A 24 -15.35 -5.39 30.68
C ALA A 24 -15.54 -4.85 32.10
N SER A 25 -16.64 -4.13 32.32
CA SER A 25 -17.13 -3.88 33.66
C SER A 25 -17.38 -5.23 34.32
N ASN A 26 -16.41 -5.71 35.12
CA ASN A 26 -16.56 -6.88 35.97
C ASN A 26 -17.46 -6.51 37.15
N ALA A 27 -18.77 -6.38 36.87
CA ALA A 27 -19.79 -6.50 37.89
C ALA A 27 -19.98 -8.01 38.15
N TRP A 28 -19.80 -8.42 39.41
CA TRP A 28 -19.78 -9.81 39.88
C TRP A 28 -21.19 -10.42 39.94
N ALA A 29 -21.90 -10.47 38.82
CA ALA A 29 -23.23 -11.09 38.69
C ALA A 29 -23.50 -11.69 37.30
N ASN A 30 -22.45 -12.14 36.59
CA ASN A 30 -22.62 -12.64 35.22
C ASN A 30 -22.68 -14.16 35.22
N ASN A 31 -23.87 -14.73 35.08
CA ASN A 31 -24.06 -16.16 34.90
C ASN A 31 -23.59 -16.64 33.51
N LEU A 32 -23.67 -15.76 32.50
CA LEU A 32 -23.29 -16.08 31.12
C LEU A 32 -22.21 -15.13 30.59
N ARG A 33 -21.30 -15.67 29.77
CA ARG A 33 -20.27 -14.92 29.03
C ARG A 33 -20.48 -15.12 27.54
N SER A 34 -20.54 -14.02 26.78
CA SER A 34 -20.52 -14.07 25.33
C SER A 34 -19.10 -14.02 24.77
N GLU A 35 -18.86 -14.74 23.69
CA GLU A 35 -17.70 -14.63 22.83
C GLU A 35 -18.13 -14.60 21.36
N GLN A 36 -17.41 -13.83 20.56
CA GLN A 36 -17.58 -13.81 19.11
C GLN A 36 -16.21 -13.83 18.43
N LEU A 37 -16.10 -14.61 17.36
CA LEU A 37 -14.94 -14.70 16.48
C LEU A 37 -15.41 -14.61 15.03
N VAL A 38 -14.56 -14.14 14.12
CA VAL A 38 -14.77 -14.17 12.66
C VAL A 38 -13.57 -14.85 12.00
N ASN A 39 -13.82 -15.90 11.22
CA ASN A 39 -12.79 -16.78 10.66
C ASN A 39 -11.76 -17.22 11.74
N GLY A 40 -12.24 -17.49 12.96
CA GLY A 40 -11.43 -17.89 14.11
C GLY A 40 -10.65 -16.78 14.81
N ARG A 41 -10.83 -15.50 14.46
CA ARG A 41 -10.06 -14.36 14.99
C ARG A 41 -10.97 -13.26 15.57
N LYS A 42 -10.42 -12.43 16.47
CA LYS A 42 -11.07 -11.20 16.99
C LYS A 42 -10.98 -10.00 16.04
N GLN A 43 -10.03 -10.05 15.11
CA GLN A 43 -9.89 -9.10 14.03
C GLN A 43 -9.55 -9.86 12.75
N TYR A 44 -10.26 -9.58 11.67
CA TYR A 44 -10.02 -10.20 10.37
C TYR A 44 -9.96 -9.13 9.28
N THR A 45 -9.05 -9.33 8.33
CA THR A 45 -8.84 -8.40 7.23
C THR A 45 -9.28 -9.06 5.93
N VAL A 46 -10.21 -8.43 5.23
CA VAL A 46 -10.73 -8.87 3.93
C VAL A 46 -9.94 -8.16 2.84
N GLY A 47 -9.06 -8.89 2.16
CA GLY A 47 -8.22 -8.37 1.07
C GLY A 47 -8.74 -8.70 -0.33
N THR A 48 -9.61 -9.70 -0.45
CA THR A 48 -10.14 -10.26 -1.69
C THR A 48 -11.66 -10.39 -1.59
N TYR A 49 -12.34 -10.44 -2.74
CA TYR A 49 -13.79 -10.63 -2.80
C TYR A 49 -14.12 -11.54 -4.01
N PRO A 50 -15.22 -12.33 -4.00
CA PRO A 50 -16.11 -12.52 -2.85
C PRO A 50 -15.38 -13.22 -1.69
N GLU A 51 -15.69 -12.84 -0.46
CA GLU A 51 -15.12 -13.45 0.75
C GLU A 51 -16.24 -13.88 1.69
N THR A 52 -16.18 -15.11 2.20
CA THR A 52 -17.19 -15.61 3.15
C THR A 52 -16.66 -15.51 4.57
N LEU A 53 -17.30 -14.64 5.35
CA LEU A 53 -17.01 -14.45 6.76
C LEU A 53 -17.79 -15.45 7.61
N ARG A 54 -17.07 -16.32 8.32
CA ARG A 54 -17.64 -17.30 9.26
C ARG A 54 -17.56 -16.77 10.68
N PHE A 55 -18.69 -16.34 11.21
CA PHE A 55 -18.81 -15.90 12.59
C PHE A 55 -19.16 -17.07 13.51
N THR A 56 -18.35 -17.24 14.56
CA THR A 56 -18.62 -18.18 15.66
C THR A 56 -19.03 -17.37 16.88
N LEU A 57 -20.26 -17.60 17.36
CA LEU A 57 -20.84 -16.92 18.51
C LEU A 57 -21.00 -17.94 19.64
N THR A 58 -20.32 -17.74 20.76
CA THR A 58 -20.33 -18.69 21.88
C THR A 58 -20.94 -18.03 23.11
N VAL A 59 -21.84 -18.75 23.78
CA VAL A 59 -22.38 -18.41 25.09
C VAL A 59 -21.90 -19.46 26.07
N ALA A 60 -21.09 -19.08 27.04
CA ALA A 60 -20.61 -19.97 28.08
C ALA A 60 -21.29 -19.65 29.41
N ASN A 61 -21.81 -20.68 30.09
CA ASN A 61 -22.21 -20.56 31.49
C ASN A 61 -20.96 -20.61 32.36
N ILE A 62 -20.68 -19.52 33.07
CA ILE A 62 -19.52 -19.44 33.95
C ILE A 62 -19.85 -19.86 35.40
N ASP A 63 -21.13 -20.05 35.73
CA ASP A 63 -21.54 -20.72 36.97
C ASP A 63 -21.30 -22.23 36.80
N LEU A 64 -20.45 -22.77 37.68
CA LEU A 64 -20.05 -24.18 37.69
C LEU A 64 -21.01 -25.06 38.50
N GLU A 65 -21.93 -24.46 39.25
CA GLU A 65 -22.81 -25.16 40.19
C GLU A 65 -24.29 -25.10 39.78
N ARG A 66 -24.65 -24.18 38.88
CA ARG A 66 -26.05 -23.98 38.47
C ARG A 66 -26.19 -23.75 36.96
N PRO A 67 -27.26 -24.29 36.35
CA PRO A 67 -27.62 -23.94 34.98
C PRO A 67 -28.11 -22.49 34.89
N SER A 68 -27.98 -21.91 33.71
CA SER A 68 -28.33 -20.51 33.44
C SER A 68 -29.29 -20.42 32.26
N GLU A 69 -30.38 -19.66 32.41
CA GLU A 69 -31.35 -19.44 31.32
C GLU A 69 -30.88 -18.29 30.42
N LEU A 70 -30.49 -18.61 29.20
CA LEU A 70 -30.23 -17.64 28.14
C LEU A 70 -31.57 -17.20 27.56
N ARG A 71 -31.95 -15.93 27.76
CA ARG A 71 -33.24 -15.39 27.30
C ARG A 71 -33.19 -14.76 25.93
N SER A 72 -32.08 -14.11 25.61
CA SER A 72 -31.87 -13.49 24.31
C SER A 72 -30.44 -13.69 23.84
N ALA A 73 -30.30 -13.86 22.52
CA ALA A 73 -29.01 -13.86 21.84
C ALA A 73 -29.22 -13.15 20.51
N THR A 74 -28.59 -11.99 20.33
CA THR A 74 -28.79 -11.09 19.20
C THR A 74 -27.47 -10.66 18.60
N ALA A 75 -27.35 -10.76 17.27
CA ALA A 75 -26.26 -10.18 16.50
C ALA A 75 -26.89 -9.32 15.38
N PRO A 76 -26.98 -7.99 15.53
CA PRO A 76 -27.73 -7.12 14.62
C PRO A 76 -27.26 -7.13 13.17
N LEU A 77 -25.96 -7.35 12.93
CA LEU A 77 -25.40 -7.49 11.58
C LEU A 77 -25.59 -8.89 10.97
N LEU A 78 -25.98 -9.88 11.78
CA LEU A 78 -26.18 -11.28 11.39
C LEU A 78 -27.63 -11.68 11.64
N LYS A 79 -28.58 -10.82 11.24
CA LYS A 79 -30.02 -11.03 11.47
C LYS A 79 -30.57 -12.22 10.69
N ASP A 80 -30.03 -12.46 9.50
CA ASP A 80 -30.45 -13.56 8.62
C ASP A 80 -29.88 -14.92 9.06
N CYS A 81 -29.01 -14.93 10.08
CA CYS A 81 -28.45 -16.17 10.62
C CYS A 81 -29.45 -16.87 11.55
N THR A 82 -29.82 -18.10 11.19
CA THR A 82 -30.65 -18.97 12.02
C THR A 82 -29.88 -19.41 13.27
N ARG A 83 -30.31 -18.95 14.44
CA ARG A 83 -29.74 -19.39 15.73
C ARG A 83 -30.47 -20.64 16.20
N SER A 84 -29.81 -21.78 16.04
CA SER A 84 -30.28 -23.07 16.56
C SER A 84 -29.26 -23.59 17.58
N PRO A 85 -29.65 -23.87 18.83
CA PRO A 85 -31.00 -23.74 19.41
C PRO A 85 -31.44 -22.27 19.63
N THR A 86 -32.73 -21.95 19.51
CA THR A 86 -33.24 -20.57 19.65
C THR A 86 -33.55 -20.25 21.12
N PRO A 87 -33.08 -19.12 21.69
CA PRO A 87 -33.50 -18.66 23.01
C PRO A 87 -35.03 -18.39 23.11
N PRO A 88 -35.66 -18.56 24.29
CA PRO A 88 -35.04 -18.88 25.58
C PRO A 88 -34.59 -20.35 25.67
N LEU A 89 -33.43 -20.58 26.28
CA LEU A 89 -32.89 -21.94 26.50
C LEU A 89 -32.04 -22.01 27.77
N VAL A 90 -31.88 -23.22 28.31
CA VAL A 90 -31.04 -23.48 29.48
C VAL A 90 -29.64 -23.89 29.03
N VAL A 91 -28.62 -23.15 29.45
CA VAL A 91 -27.20 -23.51 29.31
C VAL A 91 -26.79 -24.29 30.57
N PRO A 92 -26.36 -25.56 30.45
CA PRO A 92 -25.93 -26.35 31.60
C PRO A 92 -24.80 -25.70 32.39
N GLU A 93 -24.59 -26.15 33.62
CA GLU A 93 -23.44 -25.76 34.46
C GLU A 93 -22.10 -26.03 33.75
N GLY A 94 -21.24 -25.01 33.67
CA GLY A 94 -19.99 -25.06 32.88
C GLY A 94 -20.16 -25.32 31.37
N GLY A 95 -21.40 -25.40 30.88
CA GLY A 95 -21.73 -25.69 29.48
C GLY A 95 -21.60 -24.47 28.57
N HIS A 96 -21.74 -24.71 27.27
CA HIS A 96 -21.79 -23.63 26.29
C HIS A 96 -22.74 -23.95 25.14
N VAL A 97 -23.20 -22.89 24.47
CA VAL A 97 -23.96 -22.97 23.22
C VAL A 97 -23.22 -22.17 22.16
N THR A 98 -23.07 -22.75 20.98
CA THR A 98 -22.36 -22.12 19.87
C THR A 98 -23.31 -21.94 18.68
N TYR A 99 -23.29 -20.76 18.09
CA TYR A 99 -23.95 -20.46 16.84
C TYR A 99 -22.91 -20.21 15.75
N GLN A 100 -23.19 -20.67 14.54
CA GLN A 100 -22.38 -20.39 13.36
C GLN A 100 -23.20 -19.59 12.37
N CYS A 101 -22.61 -18.51 11.87
CA CYS A 101 -23.23 -17.63 10.89
C CYS A 101 -22.23 -17.37 9.77
N GLU A 102 -22.68 -17.48 8.52
CA GLU A 102 -21.88 -17.10 7.37
C GLU A 102 -22.44 -15.81 6.75
N LEU A 103 -21.55 -14.92 6.32
CA LEU A 103 -21.88 -13.71 5.59
C LEU A 103 -20.91 -13.58 4.42
N THR A 104 -21.43 -13.60 3.19
CA THR A 104 -20.61 -13.40 2.00
C THR A 104 -20.54 -11.91 1.65
N LEU A 105 -19.32 -11.39 1.58
CA LEU A 105 -19.03 -10.05 1.10
C LEU A 105 -18.69 -10.13 -0.39
N GLU A 106 -19.61 -9.68 -1.24
CA GLU A 106 -19.45 -9.70 -2.69
C GLU A 106 -18.46 -8.65 -3.21
N SER A 107 -18.31 -7.55 -2.46
CA SER A 107 -17.46 -6.42 -2.84
C SER A 107 -17.02 -5.59 -1.64
N TYR A 108 -16.03 -4.73 -1.86
CA TYR A 108 -15.61 -3.74 -0.89
C TYR A 108 -16.76 -2.80 -0.47
N ASP A 109 -17.56 -2.33 -1.43
CA ASP A 109 -18.71 -1.45 -1.16
C ASP A 109 -19.79 -2.16 -0.34
N ALA A 110 -20.03 -3.45 -0.59
CA ALA A 110 -20.93 -4.25 0.25
C ALA A 110 -20.43 -4.30 1.70
N CYS A 111 -19.12 -4.44 1.90
CA CYS A 111 -18.54 -4.40 3.23
C CYS A 111 -18.66 -3.01 3.91
N LEU A 112 -18.38 -1.93 3.17
CA LEU A 112 -18.55 -0.57 3.71
C LEU A 112 -20.01 -0.30 4.07
N THR A 113 -20.95 -0.76 3.23
CA THR A 113 -22.39 -0.66 3.48
C THR A 113 -22.80 -1.41 4.74
N LEU A 114 -22.22 -2.60 4.98
CA LEU A 114 -22.45 -3.33 6.21
C LEU A 114 -21.97 -2.54 7.44
N GLY A 115 -20.84 -1.85 7.35
CA GLY A 115 -20.36 -0.95 8.41
C GLY A 115 -21.27 0.24 8.70
N ILE A 116 -22.04 0.72 7.71
CA ILE A 116 -23.07 1.75 7.94
C ILE A 116 -24.24 1.19 8.77
N HIS A 117 -24.52 -0.11 8.63
CA HIS A 117 -25.57 -0.79 9.38
C HIS A 117 -25.10 -1.33 10.74
N ASP A 118 -23.84 -1.12 11.08
CA ASP A 118 -23.28 -1.52 12.37
C ASP A 118 -23.85 -0.68 13.52
N ALA A 119 -24.02 -1.33 14.68
CA ALA A 119 -24.40 -0.68 15.92
C ALA A 119 -23.23 0.06 16.61
N ASN A 120 -21.98 -0.16 16.16
CA ASN A 120 -20.82 0.57 16.69
C ASN A 120 -20.72 1.98 16.08
N PRO A 121 -20.83 3.06 16.87
CA PRO A 121 -20.81 4.44 16.37
C PRO A 121 -19.44 4.90 15.83
N VAL A 122 -18.39 4.10 16.02
CA VAL A 122 -17.02 4.42 15.61
C VAL A 122 -16.65 3.73 14.29
N THR A 123 -17.52 2.91 13.71
CA THR A 123 -17.29 2.24 12.42
C THR A 123 -18.18 2.80 11.31
N PRO A 124 -17.70 2.81 10.06
CA PRO A 124 -16.34 2.47 9.60
C PRO A 124 -15.28 3.52 10.03
N ASN A 125 -14.06 3.07 10.36
CA ASN A 125 -12.86 3.91 10.59
C ASN A 125 -11.58 3.29 9.97
N HIS A 126 -10.41 3.86 10.25
CA HIS A 126 -9.13 3.45 9.65
C HIS A 126 -8.57 2.09 10.14
N GLU A 127 -9.06 1.56 11.27
CA GLU A 127 -8.62 0.28 11.84
C GLU A 127 -9.63 -0.83 11.57
N VAL A 128 -10.91 -0.48 11.35
CA VAL A 128 -12.04 -1.40 11.26
C VAL A 128 -13.11 -0.84 10.32
N SER A 129 -13.56 -1.65 9.35
CA SER A 129 -14.70 -1.32 8.49
C SER A 129 -16.03 -1.55 9.18
N PHE A 130 -16.17 -2.63 9.97
CA PHE A 130 -17.31 -2.84 10.86
C PHE A 130 -16.95 -3.75 12.04
N THR A 131 -17.63 -3.57 13.16
CA THR A 131 -17.58 -4.39 14.37
C THR A 131 -18.86 -5.20 14.50
N SER A 132 -18.83 -6.50 14.20
CA SER A 132 -19.98 -7.35 14.52
C SER A 132 -20.09 -7.52 16.02
N THR A 133 -21.22 -7.12 16.60
CA THR A 133 -21.53 -7.22 18.01
C THR A 133 -22.52 -8.36 18.28
N PHE A 134 -22.21 -9.18 19.27
CA PHE A 134 -23.04 -10.27 19.77
C PHE A 134 -23.44 -9.96 21.20
N SER A 135 -24.73 -9.75 21.41
CA SER A 135 -25.31 -9.45 22.72
C SER A 135 -26.14 -10.62 23.21
N ILE A 136 -26.01 -10.95 24.48
CA ILE A 136 -26.84 -11.94 25.17
C ILE A 136 -27.50 -11.34 26.41
N GLY A 137 -28.67 -11.85 26.77
CA GLY A 137 -29.41 -11.42 27.96
C GLY A 137 -29.97 -12.61 28.74
N TRP A 138 -30.05 -12.46 30.06
CA TRP A 138 -30.68 -13.37 31.03
C TRP A 138 -31.34 -12.54 32.14
N ASP A 139 -31.99 -13.20 33.11
CA ASP A 139 -32.80 -12.52 34.13
C ASP A 139 -32.07 -11.46 34.97
N ALA A 140 -30.79 -11.67 35.22
CA ALA A 140 -30.00 -10.83 36.11
C ALA A 140 -28.99 -9.94 35.37
N GLY A 141 -28.92 -9.99 34.03
CA GLY A 141 -27.91 -9.23 33.31
C GLY A 141 -27.83 -9.47 31.80
N ALA A 142 -26.81 -8.87 31.21
CA ALA A 142 -26.48 -8.98 29.80
C ALA A 142 -24.96 -9.00 29.60
N SER A 143 -24.50 -9.63 28.52
CA SER A 143 -23.09 -9.66 28.11
C SER A 143 -22.99 -9.35 26.63
N GLN A 144 -21.89 -8.73 26.22
CA GLN A 144 -21.62 -8.40 24.83
C GLN A 144 -20.19 -8.80 24.45
N ALA A 145 -20.04 -9.29 23.23
CA ALA A 145 -18.76 -9.52 22.58
C ALA A 145 -18.75 -8.85 21.21
N GLY A 146 -17.58 -8.39 20.77
CA GLY A 146 -17.39 -7.83 19.44
C GLY A 146 -16.26 -8.53 18.69
N THR A 147 -16.34 -8.51 17.37
CA THR A 147 -15.22 -8.84 16.48
C THR A 147 -15.11 -7.81 15.38
N ASN A 148 -13.88 -7.47 15.00
CA ASN A 148 -13.59 -6.40 14.05
C ASN A 148 -13.28 -6.97 12.66
N VAL A 149 -13.84 -6.35 11.63
CA VAL A 149 -13.53 -6.68 10.23
C VAL A 149 -13.00 -5.43 9.55
N LEU A 150 -11.77 -5.51 9.04
CA LEU A 150 -11.17 -4.49 8.19
C LEU A 150 -11.27 -4.93 6.73
N CYS A 151 -12.13 -4.26 5.98
CA CYS A 151 -12.24 -4.46 4.56
C CYS A 151 -11.30 -3.53 3.82
N LEU A 152 -10.59 -4.11 2.89
CA LEU A 152 -9.69 -3.41 2.00
C LEU A 152 -10.34 -3.38 0.62
N PRO A 153 -10.21 -2.29 -0.16
CA PRO A 153 -10.61 -2.33 -1.56
C PRO A 153 -9.83 -3.45 -2.27
N ARG A 154 -10.45 -4.10 -3.27
CA ARG A 154 -9.71 -5.07 -4.10
C ARG A 154 -8.42 -4.40 -4.56
N PRO A 155 -7.26 -5.07 -4.47
CA PRO A 155 -6.11 -4.60 -5.20
C PRO A 155 -6.55 -4.63 -6.66
N ASP A 156 -6.69 -3.45 -7.23
CA ASP A 156 -6.89 -3.26 -8.65
C ASP A 156 -5.59 -2.64 -9.13
N LEU A 157 -5.13 -3.12 -10.27
CA LEU A 157 -4.02 -2.49 -10.98
C LEU A 157 -4.57 -1.20 -11.58
N PHE A 158 -3.89 -0.08 -11.35
CA PHE A 158 -4.24 1.20 -11.95
C PHE A 158 -3.06 1.69 -12.77
N CYS A 159 -3.37 2.31 -13.91
CA CYS A 159 -2.38 3.09 -14.60
C CYS A 159 -2.08 4.37 -13.79
N ASP A 160 -1.19 4.24 -12.83
CA ASP A 160 -0.68 5.34 -12.01
C ASP A 160 0.83 5.18 -11.84
N ASP A 161 1.39 5.97 -10.92
CA ASP A 161 2.82 5.99 -10.67
C ASP A 161 3.30 4.87 -9.71
N THR A 162 2.52 3.79 -9.56
CA THR A 162 2.91 2.63 -8.74
C THR A 162 4.02 1.83 -9.40
N VAL A 163 5.09 1.64 -8.64
CA VAL A 163 6.20 0.75 -9.00
C VAL A 163 5.89 -0.63 -8.47
N TYR A 164 5.54 -1.54 -9.38
CA TYR A 164 5.43 -2.96 -9.10
C TYR A 164 6.79 -3.60 -9.27
N LEU A 165 7.20 -4.40 -8.30
CA LEU A 165 8.44 -5.17 -8.34
C LEU A 165 8.12 -6.66 -8.23
N SER A 166 8.65 -7.48 -9.14
CA SER A 166 8.57 -8.93 -9.01
C SER A 166 9.90 -9.52 -8.56
N THR A 167 9.88 -10.40 -7.56
CA THR A 167 11.09 -11.15 -7.18
C THR A 167 10.97 -12.62 -7.55
N ALA A 168 12.03 -13.20 -8.11
CA ALA A 168 12.18 -14.64 -8.29
C ALA A 168 13.39 -15.13 -7.49
N SER A 169 13.21 -16.13 -6.63
CA SER A 169 14.34 -16.77 -5.95
C SER A 169 15.16 -17.56 -6.97
N ARG A 170 16.49 -17.57 -6.82
CA ARG A 170 17.39 -18.36 -7.68
C ARG A 170 17.99 -19.56 -6.94
N SER A 171 18.20 -20.65 -7.68
CA SER A 171 19.05 -21.76 -7.25
C SER A 171 20.52 -21.34 -7.27
N PRO A 172 21.44 -22.13 -6.67
CA PRO A 172 22.89 -21.89 -6.79
C PRO A 172 23.38 -21.82 -8.24
N GLU A 173 22.71 -22.53 -9.15
CA GLU A 173 22.98 -22.53 -10.60
C GLU A 173 22.34 -21.34 -11.33
N GLY A 174 21.71 -20.41 -10.60
CA GLY A 174 21.11 -19.19 -11.15
C GLY A 174 19.71 -19.36 -11.75
N ARG A 175 19.09 -20.54 -11.63
CA ARG A 175 17.75 -20.81 -12.18
C ARG A 175 16.65 -20.32 -11.25
N PRO A 176 15.50 -19.85 -11.75
CA PRO A 176 14.34 -19.58 -10.92
C PRO A 176 13.92 -20.84 -10.14
N ALA A 177 13.90 -20.75 -8.81
CA ALA A 177 13.78 -21.91 -7.92
C ALA A 177 12.56 -21.84 -6.97
N ALA A 178 11.86 -20.71 -6.93
CA ALA A 178 10.66 -20.53 -6.13
C ALA A 178 9.63 -19.71 -6.92
N PRO A 179 8.35 -19.76 -6.52
CA PRO A 179 7.33 -18.94 -7.16
C PRO A 179 7.66 -17.46 -7.00
N SER A 180 7.33 -16.67 -8.02
CA SER A 180 7.62 -15.25 -8.00
C SER A 180 6.64 -14.50 -7.11
N ARG A 181 7.13 -13.46 -6.44
CA ARG A 181 6.36 -12.60 -5.54
C ARG A 181 6.16 -11.23 -6.15
N LEU A 182 4.95 -10.70 -6.06
CA LEU A 182 4.64 -9.34 -6.50
C LEU A 182 4.64 -8.39 -5.30
N TYR A 183 5.36 -7.28 -5.42
CA TYR A 183 5.43 -6.22 -4.42
C TYR A 183 5.00 -4.88 -5.01
N ILE A 184 4.47 -4.02 -4.16
CA ILE A 184 4.44 -2.57 -4.40
C ILE A 184 5.64 -1.97 -3.67
N PHE A 185 6.45 -1.21 -4.39
CA PHE A 185 7.56 -0.45 -3.84
C PHE A 185 7.12 0.95 -3.45
N ASP A 186 7.38 1.32 -2.19
CA ASP A 186 7.22 2.68 -1.71
C ASP A 186 8.56 3.43 -1.80
N PRO A 187 8.73 4.32 -2.79
CA PRO A 187 9.97 5.10 -2.96
C PRO A 187 10.25 6.05 -1.80
N ALA A 188 9.25 6.40 -0.97
CA ALA A 188 9.42 7.22 0.23
C ALA A 188 10.21 6.52 1.32
N THR A 189 9.85 5.27 1.57
CA THR A 189 10.33 4.52 2.73
C THR A 189 11.30 3.41 2.34
N GLY A 190 11.39 3.08 1.04
CA GLY A 190 12.06 1.89 0.55
C GLY A 190 11.34 0.59 0.89
N THR A 191 10.10 0.66 1.37
CA THR A 191 9.40 -0.53 1.83
C THR A 191 8.78 -1.28 0.66
N LEU A 192 8.76 -2.61 0.77
CA LEU A 192 8.09 -3.49 -0.16
C LEU A 192 6.86 -4.08 0.51
N THR A 193 5.69 -3.79 -0.05
CA THR A 193 4.43 -4.37 0.41
C THR A 193 4.08 -5.56 -0.48
N LEU A 194 4.18 -6.77 0.07
CA LEU A 194 3.78 -7.99 -0.63
C LEU A 194 2.31 -7.91 -1.03
N GLN A 195 2.03 -8.09 -2.32
CA GLN A 195 0.67 -8.23 -2.85
C GLN A 195 0.25 -9.70 -2.87
N GLY A 196 1.18 -10.58 -3.27
CA GLY A 196 1.02 -12.03 -3.17
C GLY A 196 2.07 -12.79 -3.99
N GLU A 197 1.81 -14.07 -4.18
CA GLU A 197 2.75 -15.02 -4.79
C GLU A 197 2.07 -15.71 -5.98
N ALA A 198 2.78 -15.85 -7.09
CA ALA A 198 2.31 -16.63 -8.23
C ALA A 198 2.47 -18.13 -7.99
N ALA A 199 1.84 -18.95 -8.83
CA ALA A 199 2.05 -20.39 -8.82
C ALA A 199 3.35 -20.80 -9.56
N LEU A 200 3.83 -19.95 -10.48
CA LEU A 200 4.99 -20.22 -11.34
C LEU A 200 6.10 -19.20 -11.08
N PRO A 201 7.38 -19.60 -11.23
CA PRO A 201 8.46 -18.62 -11.35
C PRO A 201 8.29 -17.83 -12.65
N TYR A 202 8.28 -16.51 -12.53
CA TYR A 202 8.24 -15.60 -13.67
C TYR A 202 9.19 -14.42 -13.50
N ASN A 203 9.51 -13.79 -14.62
CA ASN A 203 10.40 -12.65 -14.71
C ASN A 203 9.87 -11.70 -15.81
N ALA A 204 10.62 -10.67 -16.21
CA ALA A 204 10.24 -9.75 -17.31
C ALA A 204 8.85 -9.13 -17.11
N LEU A 205 8.58 -8.60 -15.91
CA LEU A 205 7.27 -8.03 -15.55
C LEU A 205 7.03 -6.70 -16.28
N ALA A 206 5.83 -6.50 -16.84
CA ALA A 206 5.43 -5.25 -17.49
C ALA A 206 3.98 -4.88 -17.15
N PHE A 207 3.69 -3.59 -17.02
CA PHE A 207 2.33 -3.08 -16.82
C PHE A 207 1.71 -2.68 -18.16
N ASN A 208 0.51 -3.20 -18.44
CA ASN A 208 -0.26 -2.88 -19.63
C ASN A 208 -1.33 -1.79 -19.34
N PRO A 209 -1.18 -0.56 -19.87
CA PRO A 209 -2.16 0.51 -19.68
C PRO A 209 -3.47 0.31 -20.43
N PHE A 210 -3.53 -0.63 -21.39
CA PHE A 210 -4.72 -0.88 -22.21
C PHE A 210 -5.80 -1.66 -21.45
N ASP A 211 -5.41 -2.54 -20.54
CA ASP A 211 -6.32 -3.41 -19.78
C ASP A 211 -6.04 -3.43 -18.26
N ASN A 212 -5.14 -2.56 -17.79
CA ASN A 212 -4.68 -2.48 -16.41
C ASN A 212 -4.25 -3.85 -15.86
N SER A 213 -3.42 -4.57 -16.60
CA SER A 213 -2.90 -5.88 -16.18
C SER A 213 -1.39 -5.92 -16.18
N LEU A 214 -0.81 -6.75 -15.33
CA LEU A 214 0.60 -7.07 -15.42
C LEU A 214 0.77 -8.29 -16.35
N TYR A 215 1.84 -8.27 -17.12
CA TYR A 215 2.24 -9.36 -18.00
C TYR A 215 3.68 -9.74 -17.71
N ALA A 216 4.01 -11.00 -17.89
CA ALA A 216 5.33 -11.54 -17.60
C ALA A 216 5.60 -12.78 -18.45
N ILE A 217 6.83 -13.27 -18.38
CA ILE A 217 7.19 -14.57 -18.94
C ILE A 217 7.53 -15.52 -17.79
N ALA A 218 6.78 -16.61 -17.68
CA ALA A 218 7.06 -17.71 -16.78
C ALA A 218 8.16 -18.59 -17.37
N SER A 219 9.24 -18.78 -16.63
CA SER A 219 10.36 -19.64 -17.02
C SER A 219 11.04 -20.21 -15.77
N ASP A 220 11.27 -21.52 -15.73
CA ASP A 220 12.02 -22.23 -14.70
C ASP A 220 13.46 -22.56 -15.13
N GLY A 221 13.83 -22.22 -16.38
CA GLY A 221 15.12 -22.54 -16.98
C GLY A 221 15.28 -24.01 -17.37
N VAL A 222 14.18 -24.77 -17.45
CA VAL A 222 14.15 -26.19 -17.81
C VAL A 222 13.06 -26.48 -18.85
N SER A 223 11.86 -25.98 -18.60
CA SER A 223 10.66 -26.16 -19.40
C SER A 223 10.46 -24.96 -20.33
N ALA A 224 9.76 -25.19 -21.45
CA ALA A 224 9.41 -24.13 -22.39
C ALA A 224 8.73 -22.93 -21.68
N PRO A 225 9.15 -21.69 -21.98
CA PRO A 225 8.59 -20.51 -21.34
C PRO A 225 7.13 -20.29 -21.76
N HIS A 226 6.36 -19.67 -20.86
CA HIS A 226 4.96 -19.32 -21.11
C HIS A 226 4.75 -17.82 -20.93
N PHE A 227 3.97 -17.22 -21.81
CA PHE A 227 3.49 -15.87 -21.61
C PHE A 227 2.30 -15.89 -20.64
N ILE A 228 2.37 -15.07 -19.60
CA ILE A 228 1.40 -15.08 -18.49
C ILE A 228 0.83 -13.70 -18.22
N ARG A 229 -0.38 -13.68 -17.67
CA ARG A 229 -0.98 -12.51 -17.02
C ARG A 229 -0.81 -12.63 -15.51
N VAL A 230 -0.42 -11.55 -14.86
CA VAL A 230 -0.33 -11.41 -13.40
C VAL A 230 -1.38 -10.38 -12.97
N ASP A 231 -2.19 -10.71 -11.98
CA ASP A 231 -3.18 -9.79 -11.43
C ASP A 231 -2.62 -8.96 -10.26
N ALA A 232 -3.43 -8.05 -9.73
CA ALA A 232 -3.03 -7.18 -8.64
C ALA A 232 -2.70 -7.91 -7.32
N THR A 233 -3.20 -9.14 -7.15
CA THR A 233 -2.88 -10.00 -6.00
C THR A 233 -1.59 -10.79 -6.21
N GLY A 234 -0.95 -10.66 -7.37
CA GLY A 234 0.22 -11.45 -7.74
C GLY A 234 -0.10 -12.85 -8.25
N ALA A 235 -1.38 -13.24 -8.31
CA ALA A 235 -1.78 -14.50 -8.91
C ALA A 235 -1.54 -14.46 -10.42
N SER A 236 -1.11 -15.58 -10.99
CA SER A 236 -0.74 -15.70 -12.39
C SER A 236 -1.63 -16.68 -13.16
N SER A 237 -1.93 -16.37 -14.41
CA SER A 237 -2.59 -17.27 -15.35
C SER A 237 -1.80 -17.38 -16.66
N VAL A 238 -1.71 -18.58 -17.20
CA VAL A 238 -1.06 -18.83 -18.50
C VAL A 238 -1.97 -18.35 -19.62
N ILE A 239 -1.42 -17.58 -20.56
CA ILE A 239 -2.11 -17.15 -21.78
C ILE A 239 -1.80 -18.13 -22.90
N ALA A 240 -0.51 -18.32 -23.20
CA ALA A 240 -0.03 -19.24 -24.21
C ALA A 240 1.41 -19.68 -23.93
N PRO A 241 1.86 -20.84 -24.43
CA PRO A 241 3.28 -21.14 -24.60
C PRO A 241 3.94 -20.07 -25.47
N LEU A 242 5.19 -19.73 -25.17
CA LEU A 242 5.93 -18.73 -25.93
C LEU A 242 6.63 -19.42 -27.13
N ASP A 243 6.22 -19.07 -28.35
CA ASP A 243 6.77 -19.62 -29.60
C ASP A 243 7.87 -18.69 -30.13
N THR A 244 9.14 -19.08 -29.95
CA THR A 244 10.32 -18.28 -30.31
C THR A 244 11.47 -19.19 -30.72
N GLU A 245 12.49 -18.64 -31.36
CA GLU A 245 13.72 -19.37 -31.67
C GLU A 245 14.66 -19.53 -30.46
N ALA A 246 14.33 -18.94 -29.31
CA ALA A 246 15.10 -19.12 -28.09
C ALA A 246 15.01 -20.58 -27.60
N PRO A 247 16.05 -21.12 -26.94
CA PRO A 247 16.00 -22.47 -26.38
C PRO A 247 14.81 -22.64 -25.41
N GLN A 248 14.28 -23.85 -25.31
CA GLN A 248 13.18 -24.13 -24.37
C GLN A 248 13.55 -23.81 -22.91
N SER A 249 14.83 -23.88 -22.55
CA SER A 249 15.35 -23.52 -21.22
C SER A 249 15.67 -22.03 -21.06
N ALA A 250 15.26 -21.17 -22.01
CA ALA A 250 15.52 -19.74 -21.99
C ALA A 250 14.99 -19.06 -20.71
N ILE A 251 15.77 -18.15 -20.16
CA ILE A 251 15.37 -17.30 -19.04
C ILE A 251 15.17 -15.90 -19.57
N TRP A 252 13.97 -15.36 -19.38
CA TRP A 252 13.63 -14.01 -19.79
C TRP A 252 13.90 -13.07 -18.63
N THR A 253 14.52 -11.91 -18.86
CA THR A 253 14.94 -11.01 -17.78
C THR A 253 14.20 -9.68 -17.78
N ALA A 254 13.96 -9.10 -18.95
CA ALA A 254 13.38 -7.78 -19.07
C ALA A 254 12.04 -7.80 -19.83
N GLY A 255 11.10 -6.95 -19.41
CA GLY A 255 9.79 -6.85 -20.04
C GLY A 255 9.22 -5.42 -20.00
N ALA A 256 8.54 -5.00 -21.06
CA ALA A 256 7.84 -3.71 -21.12
C ALA A 256 6.65 -3.76 -22.07
N VAL A 257 5.61 -2.95 -21.83
CA VAL A 257 4.52 -2.77 -22.81
C VAL A 257 4.81 -1.55 -23.66
N LEU A 258 4.72 -1.73 -24.97
CA LEU A 258 4.98 -0.71 -25.99
C LEU A 258 3.76 0.18 -26.22
N LYS A 259 3.96 1.36 -26.84
CA LYS A 259 2.89 2.33 -27.16
C LYS A 259 1.76 1.76 -28.03
N ASP A 260 2.03 0.71 -28.81
CA ASP A 260 1.03 0.03 -29.63
C ASP A 260 0.32 -1.13 -28.91
N GLY A 261 0.62 -1.31 -27.63
CA GLY A 261 0.03 -2.36 -26.79
C GLY A 261 0.72 -3.71 -26.91
N ALA A 262 1.74 -3.88 -27.76
CA ALA A 262 2.53 -5.11 -27.76
C ALA A 262 3.40 -5.20 -26.50
N TYR A 263 3.54 -6.40 -25.95
CA TYR A 263 4.54 -6.68 -24.93
C TYR A 263 5.90 -6.91 -25.59
N ALA A 264 6.98 -6.34 -25.05
CA ALA A 264 8.35 -6.62 -25.44
C ALA A 264 9.03 -7.43 -24.33
N GLY A 265 9.71 -8.52 -24.70
CA GLY A 265 10.45 -9.38 -23.76
C GLY A 265 11.87 -9.63 -24.24
N PHE A 266 12.82 -9.77 -23.33
CA PHE A 266 14.23 -10.03 -23.67
C PHE A 266 14.86 -11.21 -22.94
N GLU A 267 15.59 -12.01 -23.71
CA GLU A 267 16.33 -13.19 -23.31
C GLU A 267 17.84 -12.89 -23.48
N PRO A 268 18.63 -12.89 -22.39
CA PRO A 268 20.00 -12.40 -22.42
C PRO A 268 21.01 -13.41 -22.99
N SER A 269 20.76 -14.72 -22.97
CA SER A 269 21.76 -15.72 -23.36
C SER A 269 22.01 -15.77 -24.86
N THR A 270 20.95 -15.52 -25.64
CA THR A 270 20.96 -15.45 -27.10
C THR A 270 20.64 -14.05 -27.61
N HIS A 271 20.56 -13.07 -26.70
CA HIS A 271 20.26 -11.67 -26.96
C HIS A 271 18.98 -11.46 -27.77
N ARG A 272 17.93 -12.25 -27.52
CA ARG A 272 16.69 -12.19 -28.30
C ARG A 272 15.70 -11.21 -27.69
N LEU A 273 15.21 -10.29 -28.51
CA LEU A 273 14.13 -9.36 -28.21
C LEU A 273 12.89 -9.77 -29.00
N ILE A 274 11.81 -10.04 -28.30
CA ILE A 274 10.53 -10.41 -28.92
C ILE A 274 9.48 -9.34 -28.70
N ARG A 275 8.48 -9.33 -29.59
CA ARG A 275 7.21 -8.63 -29.38
C ARG A 275 6.10 -9.66 -29.35
N VAL A 276 5.18 -9.53 -28.40
CA VAL A 276 4.08 -10.47 -28.14
C VAL A 276 2.77 -9.72 -28.10
N ASN A 277 1.71 -10.29 -28.69
CA ASN A 277 0.35 -9.79 -28.52
C ASN A 277 -0.16 -10.18 -27.12
N PRO A 278 -0.46 -9.23 -26.22
CA PRO A 278 -0.82 -9.59 -24.85
C PRO A 278 -2.14 -10.36 -24.73
N SER A 279 -3.03 -10.23 -25.70
CA SER A 279 -4.34 -10.88 -25.67
C SER A 279 -4.32 -12.34 -26.11
N THR A 280 -3.39 -12.73 -26.99
CA THR A 280 -3.30 -14.08 -27.56
C THR A 280 -2.03 -14.82 -27.15
N GLY A 281 -0.99 -14.11 -26.71
CA GLY A 281 0.36 -14.66 -26.49
C GLY A 281 1.14 -14.94 -27.78
N GLU A 282 0.63 -14.53 -28.94
CA GLU A 282 1.30 -14.70 -30.24
C GLU A 282 2.56 -13.83 -30.35
N THR A 283 3.68 -14.43 -30.75
CA THR A 283 4.92 -13.71 -31.08
C THR A 283 4.76 -12.95 -32.39
N LEU A 284 4.71 -11.62 -32.30
CA LEU A 284 4.54 -10.70 -33.43
C LEU A 284 5.83 -10.46 -34.21
N SER A 285 6.97 -10.43 -33.52
CA SER A 285 8.29 -10.27 -34.12
C SER A 285 9.39 -10.73 -33.17
N GLU A 286 10.54 -11.08 -33.72
CA GLU A 286 11.72 -11.52 -32.97
C GLU A 286 13.00 -11.00 -33.63
N HIS A 287 13.92 -10.47 -32.84
CA HIS A 287 15.20 -9.93 -33.29
C HIS A 287 16.33 -10.36 -32.35
N VAL A 288 17.49 -10.67 -32.92
CA VAL A 288 18.74 -10.72 -32.13
C VAL A 288 19.22 -9.29 -31.95
N VAL A 289 19.40 -8.87 -30.71
CA VAL A 289 19.81 -7.51 -30.36
C VAL A 289 21.23 -7.27 -30.85
N SER A 290 21.39 -6.26 -31.69
CA SER A 290 22.69 -5.78 -32.14
C SER A 290 23.17 -4.70 -31.16
N ALA A 291 24.15 -5.04 -30.33
CA ALA A 291 24.67 -4.16 -29.29
C ALA A 291 26.20 -3.98 -29.36
N PRO A 292 26.74 -2.87 -28.87
CA PRO A 292 28.18 -2.70 -28.68
C PRO A 292 28.70 -3.49 -27.48
N GLY A 293 29.83 -4.20 -27.65
CA GLY A 293 30.56 -4.86 -26.56
C GLY A 293 29.82 -6.07 -25.94
N ASP A 294 30.17 -6.39 -24.70
CA ASP A 294 29.44 -7.38 -23.90
C ASP A 294 28.11 -6.74 -23.47
N PHE A 295 26.99 -7.20 -24.03
CA PHE A 295 25.68 -6.62 -23.74
C PHE A 295 25.03 -7.37 -22.58
N GLN A 296 24.85 -6.69 -21.45
CA GLN A 296 24.24 -7.26 -20.25
C GLN A 296 23.17 -6.34 -19.67
N VAL A 297 21.91 -6.71 -19.85
CA VAL A 297 20.75 -5.98 -19.34
C VAL A 297 19.94 -6.91 -18.44
N ALA A 298 19.68 -6.45 -17.21
CA ALA A 298 18.79 -7.15 -16.30
C ALA A 298 17.33 -6.83 -16.57
N ASP A 299 17.01 -5.56 -16.83
CA ASP A 299 15.65 -5.07 -17.05
C ASP A 299 15.64 -3.80 -17.93
N PHE A 300 14.51 -3.46 -18.52
CA PHE A 300 14.31 -2.23 -19.29
C PHE A 300 12.93 -1.64 -19.09
N ALA A 301 12.78 -0.36 -19.40
CA ALA A 301 11.49 0.32 -19.42
C ALA A 301 11.29 1.08 -20.73
N MET A 302 10.05 1.12 -21.23
CA MET A 302 9.73 1.87 -22.44
C MET A 302 9.51 3.36 -22.11
N SER A 303 10.22 4.24 -22.81
CA SER A 303 10.07 5.70 -22.70
C SER A 303 8.74 6.15 -23.33
N PRO A 304 7.88 6.86 -22.59
CA PRO A 304 6.66 7.40 -23.16
C PRO A 304 6.89 8.55 -24.14
N ARG A 305 8.10 9.11 -24.20
CA ARG A 305 8.43 10.25 -25.05
C ARG A 305 8.73 9.78 -26.47
N ASP A 306 9.71 8.91 -26.63
CA ASP A 306 10.20 8.44 -27.95
C ASP A 306 9.75 7.01 -28.31
N GLY A 307 9.32 6.20 -27.34
CA GLY A 307 8.92 4.81 -27.56
C GLY A 307 10.09 3.81 -27.62
N LEU A 308 11.32 4.22 -27.30
CA LEU A 308 12.47 3.33 -27.17
C LEU A 308 12.47 2.64 -25.80
N LEU A 309 13.13 1.50 -25.71
CA LEU A 309 13.41 0.83 -24.44
C LEU A 309 14.69 1.42 -23.86
N TYR A 310 14.68 1.83 -22.61
CA TYR A 310 15.88 2.26 -21.88
C TYR A 310 16.26 1.19 -20.86
N ALA A 311 17.53 0.87 -20.83
CA ALA A 311 18.11 -0.09 -19.91
C ALA A 311 19.46 0.41 -19.39
N PHE A 312 19.98 -0.24 -18.36
CA PHE A 312 21.36 -0.03 -17.94
C PHE A 312 22.18 -1.26 -18.37
N ASN A 313 23.19 -1.03 -19.20
CA ASN A 313 24.11 -2.07 -19.61
C ASN A 313 25.14 -2.28 -18.49
N ASN A 314 24.94 -3.32 -17.68
CA ASN A 314 25.76 -3.65 -16.52
C ASN A 314 27.21 -4.01 -16.90
N ALA A 315 27.48 -4.38 -18.16
CA ALA A 315 28.84 -4.68 -18.59
C ALA A 315 29.61 -3.42 -19.01
N THR A 316 28.97 -2.50 -19.75
CA THR A 316 29.62 -1.26 -20.21
C THR A 316 29.45 -0.09 -19.23
N GLN A 317 28.63 -0.29 -18.19
CA GLN A 317 28.32 0.68 -17.14
C GLN A 317 27.67 1.96 -17.68
N ARG A 318 26.77 1.79 -18.64
CA ARG A 318 26.14 2.89 -19.41
C ARG A 318 24.64 2.73 -19.47
N LEU A 319 23.96 3.88 -19.52
CA LEU A 319 22.59 3.92 -20.02
C LEU A 319 22.60 3.47 -21.48
N THR A 320 21.66 2.61 -21.88
CA THR A 320 21.53 2.12 -23.25
C THR A 320 20.09 2.28 -23.71
N THR A 321 19.90 2.55 -25.00
CA THR A 321 18.59 2.55 -25.65
C THR A 321 18.49 1.39 -26.61
N ILE A 322 17.34 0.74 -26.70
CA ILE A 322 17.05 -0.36 -27.63
C ILE A 322 15.81 0.03 -28.43
N ASP A 323 15.89 -0.02 -29.75
CA ASP A 323 14.72 0.10 -30.62
C ASP A 323 13.94 -1.23 -30.63
N PRO A 324 12.71 -1.26 -30.07
CA PRO A 324 11.94 -2.50 -29.97
C PRO A 324 11.51 -3.09 -31.31
N ARG A 325 11.62 -2.34 -32.41
CA ARG A 325 11.25 -2.79 -33.76
C ARG A 325 12.40 -3.36 -34.56
N THR A 326 13.63 -2.99 -34.22
CA THR A 326 14.82 -3.38 -34.99
C THR A 326 15.82 -4.18 -34.16
N GLY A 327 15.72 -4.14 -32.83
CA GLY A 327 16.68 -4.76 -31.92
C GLY A 327 18.02 -4.03 -31.88
N VAL A 328 18.15 -2.83 -32.46
CA VAL A 328 19.39 -2.07 -32.42
C VAL A 328 19.53 -1.41 -31.05
N ALA A 329 20.61 -1.75 -30.33
CA ALA A 329 20.98 -1.15 -29.06
C ALA A 329 22.10 -0.11 -29.23
N THR A 330 22.01 0.99 -28.49
CA THR A 330 22.98 2.10 -28.53
C THR A 330 23.29 2.57 -27.11
N ASP A 331 24.54 2.42 -26.70
CA ASP A 331 25.03 2.93 -25.42
C ASP A 331 25.19 4.46 -25.45
N HIS A 332 24.95 5.06 -24.28
CA HIS A 332 25.30 6.45 -24.04
C HIS A 332 26.83 6.65 -24.14
N PRO A 333 27.32 7.78 -24.71
CA PRO A 333 28.74 7.99 -24.99
C PRO A 333 29.68 7.99 -23.78
N SER A 334 29.16 8.22 -22.57
CA SER A 334 29.93 8.17 -21.33
C SER A 334 29.35 7.15 -20.34
N PRO A 335 30.20 6.45 -19.54
CA PRO A 335 29.73 5.66 -18.41
C PRO A 335 28.94 6.52 -17.43
N ALA A 336 27.96 5.89 -16.78
CA ALA A 336 27.13 6.55 -15.79
C ALA A 336 27.95 6.97 -14.56
N ARG A 337 27.66 8.17 -14.05
CA ARG A 337 28.10 8.61 -12.73
C ARG A 337 26.93 8.54 -11.76
N ILE A 338 27.17 8.11 -10.52
CA ILE A 338 26.19 8.11 -9.44
C ILE A 338 26.57 9.25 -8.49
N ASP A 339 25.68 10.22 -8.32
CA ASP A 339 25.89 11.41 -7.48
C ASP A 339 27.18 12.18 -7.83
N GLY A 340 27.52 12.19 -9.12
CA GLY A 340 28.71 12.88 -9.66
C GLY A 340 29.98 12.02 -9.73
N GLU A 341 30.00 10.89 -9.03
CA GLU A 341 31.16 9.99 -8.93
C GLU A 341 31.04 8.78 -9.87
N LEU A 342 32.18 8.24 -10.31
CA LEU A 342 32.19 6.95 -10.99
C LEU A 342 31.97 5.87 -9.92
N ALA A 343 30.83 5.19 -9.97
CA ALA A 343 30.57 4.07 -9.07
C ALA A 343 31.39 2.84 -9.49
N GLU A 344 31.91 2.11 -8.50
CA GLU A 344 32.56 0.83 -8.71
C GLU A 344 31.50 -0.26 -8.91
N ASP A 345 31.54 -0.92 -10.08
CA ASP A 345 30.65 -2.03 -10.49
C ASP A 345 29.15 -1.84 -10.18
N PRO A 346 28.50 -0.75 -10.63
CA PRO A 346 27.07 -0.63 -10.45
C PRO A 346 26.35 -1.73 -11.24
N HIS A 347 25.31 -2.29 -10.62
CA HIS A 347 24.47 -3.31 -11.23
C HIS A 347 23.01 -2.95 -11.03
N MET A 348 22.34 -2.57 -12.11
CA MET A 348 20.93 -2.22 -12.10
C MET A 348 20.10 -3.45 -12.46
N SER A 349 19.05 -3.69 -11.68
CA SER A 349 18.20 -4.87 -11.77
C SER A 349 16.77 -4.56 -12.20
N ALA A 350 16.30 -3.33 -12.01
CA ALA A 350 14.96 -2.89 -12.40
C ALA A 350 15.00 -1.54 -13.10
N ALA A 351 14.12 -1.34 -14.07
CA ALA A 351 13.91 -0.06 -14.72
C ALA A 351 12.42 0.30 -14.76
N VAL A 352 12.08 1.56 -14.49
CA VAL A 352 10.70 2.06 -14.65
C VAL A 352 10.70 3.48 -15.19
N PHE A 353 9.72 3.78 -16.05
CA PHE A 353 9.43 5.14 -16.49
C PHE A 353 8.16 5.66 -15.83
N THR A 354 8.21 6.90 -15.36
CA THR A 354 7.00 7.66 -15.09
C THR A 354 6.32 8.04 -16.39
N ARG A 355 5.03 8.34 -16.29
CA ARG A 355 4.23 8.90 -17.38
C ARG A 355 4.83 10.16 -18.03
N ASP A 356 5.57 10.94 -17.24
CA ASP A 356 6.16 12.20 -17.65
C ASP A 356 7.53 11.97 -18.34
N GLY A 357 7.98 10.72 -18.43
CA GLY A 357 9.23 10.30 -19.06
C GLY A 357 10.46 10.49 -18.17
N GLU A 358 10.29 10.45 -16.85
CA GLU A 358 11.41 10.32 -15.92
C GLU A 358 11.76 8.85 -15.74
N LEU A 359 13.02 8.49 -15.97
CA LEU A 359 13.53 7.13 -15.79
C LEU A 359 14.06 6.96 -14.37
N PHE A 360 13.72 5.84 -13.77
CA PHE A 360 14.27 5.40 -12.50
C PHE A 360 14.87 4.00 -12.65
N LEU A 361 16.02 3.81 -12.00
CA LEU A 361 16.70 2.52 -11.94
C LEU A 361 16.79 2.09 -10.49
N HIS A 362 16.63 0.80 -10.29
CA HIS A 362 16.86 0.15 -9.02
C HIS A 362 18.04 -0.81 -9.18
N GLY A 363 18.96 -0.82 -8.22
CA GLY A 363 20.17 -1.62 -8.34
C GLY A 363 21.07 -1.59 -7.11
N THR A 364 22.32 -2.00 -7.31
CA THR A 364 23.40 -1.91 -6.33
C THR A 364 24.55 -1.09 -6.87
N SER A 365 25.29 -0.43 -5.98
CA SER A 365 26.55 0.25 -6.29
C SER A 365 27.62 -0.05 -5.25
N GLY A 366 28.90 -0.06 -5.66
CA GLY A 366 30.05 -0.28 -4.79
C GLY A 366 30.62 -1.70 -4.91
N PRO A 367 31.81 -1.96 -4.34
CA PRO A 367 32.47 -3.25 -4.47
C PRO A 367 31.64 -4.37 -3.85
N ASP A 368 31.78 -5.61 -4.34
CA ASP A 368 31.01 -6.78 -3.88
C ASP A 368 30.91 -6.93 -2.37
N THR A 369 31.97 -6.56 -1.65
CA THR A 369 32.04 -6.63 -0.18
C THR A 369 31.24 -5.55 0.56
N ARG A 370 30.76 -4.51 -0.14
CA ARG A 370 30.02 -3.35 0.40
C ARG A 370 28.92 -2.83 -0.52
N ARG A 371 28.35 -3.67 -1.41
CA ARG A 371 27.26 -3.27 -2.30
C ARG A 371 26.12 -2.62 -1.50
N ALA A 372 25.85 -1.35 -1.79
CA ALA A 372 24.67 -0.65 -1.28
C ALA A 372 23.57 -0.73 -2.34
N SER A 373 22.41 -1.26 -1.97
CA SER A 373 21.23 -1.17 -2.83
C SER A 373 20.69 0.26 -2.83
N GLY A 374 20.24 0.70 -4.00
CA GLY A 374 19.74 2.05 -4.20
C GLY A 374 18.62 2.14 -5.22
N PHE A 375 17.84 3.21 -5.07
CA PHE A 375 16.88 3.66 -6.07
C PHE A 375 17.34 5.01 -6.61
N HIS A 376 17.49 5.11 -7.92
CA HIS A 376 18.16 6.21 -8.59
C HIS A 376 17.25 6.85 -9.64
N ALA A 377 17.18 8.19 -9.65
CA ALA A 377 16.68 8.92 -10.80
C ALA A 377 17.76 8.98 -11.88
N VAL A 378 17.38 8.86 -13.15
CA VAL A 378 18.31 8.93 -14.29
C VAL A 378 18.07 10.20 -15.09
N ASP A 379 19.14 10.93 -15.37
CA ASP A 379 19.15 11.91 -16.44
C ASP A 379 19.39 11.20 -17.77
N VAL A 380 18.30 11.01 -18.53
CA VAL A 380 18.33 10.31 -19.82
C VAL A 380 19.19 11.01 -20.88
N MET A 381 19.50 12.29 -20.71
CA MET A 381 20.34 13.05 -21.65
C MET A 381 21.83 12.83 -21.40
N THR A 382 22.23 12.54 -20.17
CA THR A 382 23.64 12.39 -19.77
C THR A 382 24.00 10.98 -19.32
N GLY A 383 23.01 10.12 -19.06
CA GLY A 383 23.19 8.79 -18.48
C GLY A 383 23.56 8.80 -17.00
N ASN A 384 23.58 9.97 -16.34
CA ASN A 384 23.94 10.08 -14.93
C ASN A 384 22.78 9.69 -14.00
N LEU A 385 23.12 9.16 -12.84
CA LEU A 385 22.20 8.71 -11.80
C LEU A 385 22.30 9.62 -10.57
N THR A 386 21.16 9.90 -9.94
CA THR A 386 21.06 10.55 -8.64
C THR A 386 20.40 9.61 -7.65
N THR A 387 21.06 9.30 -6.55
CA THR A 387 20.53 8.40 -5.52
C THR A 387 19.41 9.08 -4.74
N LEU A 388 18.25 8.46 -4.73
CA LEU A 388 17.07 8.93 -3.98
C LEU A 388 16.93 8.21 -2.64
N LEU A 389 17.39 6.96 -2.58
CA LEU A 389 17.29 6.12 -1.40
C LEU A 389 18.45 5.12 -1.36
N THR A 390 19.04 4.95 -0.18
CA THR A 390 20.04 3.92 0.13
C THR A 390 19.46 2.94 1.16
N ARG A 391 18.85 1.84 0.72
CA ARG A 391 18.36 0.76 1.59
C ARG A 391 18.52 -0.57 0.88
N ALA A 392 18.83 -1.63 1.64
CA ALA A 392 18.89 -2.99 1.12
C ALA A 392 17.55 -3.38 0.51
N VAL A 393 17.55 -3.75 -0.77
CA VAL A 393 16.38 -4.25 -1.48
C VAL A 393 16.70 -5.66 -1.99
N PRO A 394 15.72 -6.58 -2.04
CA PRO A 394 15.92 -7.92 -2.58
C PRO A 394 16.63 -7.92 -3.94
N GLN A 395 17.53 -8.89 -4.10
CA GLN A 395 18.53 -8.93 -5.18
C GLN A 395 17.98 -9.07 -6.59
N LEU A 396 16.69 -9.33 -6.78
CA LEU A 396 16.07 -9.52 -8.09
C LEU A 396 14.68 -8.91 -8.06
N ALA A 397 14.54 -7.73 -8.64
CA ALA A 397 13.28 -7.04 -8.80
C ALA A 397 13.23 -6.51 -10.23
N ASN A 398 12.27 -6.93 -11.04
CA ASN A 398 11.97 -6.23 -12.31
C ASN A 398 10.91 -5.19 -12.04
N GLY A 399 11.06 -4.06 -12.70
CA GLY A 399 10.19 -2.92 -12.57
C GLY A 399 9.05 -2.97 -13.56
N ALA A 400 7.83 -2.88 -13.07
CA ALA A 400 6.68 -2.55 -13.90
C ALA A 400 6.00 -1.30 -13.35
N MET A 401 5.68 -0.37 -14.23
CA MET A 401 5.00 0.87 -13.91
C MET A 401 4.18 1.30 -15.12
N CYS A 402 3.10 2.06 -14.90
CA CYS A 402 2.37 2.63 -16.01
C CYS A 402 3.16 3.75 -16.68
N GLY A 403 3.79 3.45 -17.82
CA GLY A 403 4.60 4.41 -18.55
C GLY A 403 3.81 5.47 -19.30
N PHE A 404 2.52 5.27 -19.64
CA PHE A 404 1.75 6.22 -20.45
C PHE A 404 0.23 6.02 -20.32
N TYR A 405 -0.54 7.11 -20.50
CA TYR A 405 -2.01 7.04 -20.57
C TYR A 405 -2.50 6.87 -22.00
N LEU A 406 -3.58 6.10 -22.13
CA LEU A 406 -4.43 6.17 -23.31
C LEU A 406 -5.57 7.15 -23.02
N TRP A 407 -5.91 7.93 -24.04
CA TRP A 407 -7.12 8.73 -23.99
C TRP A 407 -8.33 7.81 -23.80
N GLY A 408 -9.06 7.99 -22.70
CA GLY A 408 -10.22 7.17 -22.36
C GLY A 408 -9.96 6.04 -21.35
N SER A 409 -8.71 5.81 -20.92
CA SER A 409 -8.45 4.95 -19.76
C SER A 409 -9.18 5.48 -18.52
N PRO A 410 -9.59 4.60 -17.57
CA PRO A 410 -10.15 5.03 -16.30
C PRO A 410 -9.27 6.10 -15.68
N ARG A 411 -9.88 7.16 -15.14
CA ARG A 411 -9.11 8.20 -14.43
C ARG A 411 -8.25 7.51 -13.36
N PRO A 412 -6.96 7.88 -13.23
CA PRO A 412 -6.12 7.34 -12.17
C PRO A 412 -6.84 7.51 -10.83
N GLN A 413 -6.73 6.51 -9.96
CA GLN A 413 -7.35 6.61 -8.65
C GLN A 413 -6.82 7.85 -7.93
N PRO A 414 -7.68 8.52 -7.14
CA PRO A 414 -7.25 9.67 -6.38
C PRO A 414 -6.12 9.25 -5.43
N THR A 415 -4.91 9.77 -5.59
CA THR A 415 -3.85 9.57 -4.59
C THR A 415 -4.19 10.43 -3.37
N THR A 416 -4.21 9.83 -2.19
CA THR A 416 -4.30 10.57 -0.93
C THR A 416 -3.32 10.02 0.08
N ARG A 417 -2.93 10.86 1.03
CA ARG A 417 -2.11 10.50 2.17
C ARG A 417 -2.74 11.01 3.45
N GLY A 418 -2.58 10.23 4.52
CA GLY A 418 -3.06 10.60 5.84
C GLY A 418 -2.14 11.63 6.51
N ARG A 419 -2.60 12.14 7.65
CA ARG A 419 -1.85 13.14 8.46
C ARG A 419 -0.42 12.74 8.81
N GLY A 420 -0.14 11.44 8.98
CA GLY A 420 1.22 10.95 9.31
C GLY A 420 2.24 11.19 8.20
N PHE A 421 1.81 11.14 6.93
CA PHE A 421 2.68 11.44 5.79
C PHE A 421 3.00 12.94 5.72
N PHE A 422 1.98 13.80 5.73
CA PHE A 422 2.20 15.26 5.68
C PHE A 422 2.89 15.78 6.93
N GLY A 423 2.68 15.14 8.09
CA GLY A 423 3.38 15.46 9.33
C GLY A 423 4.84 15.03 9.33
N ALA A 424 5.26 14.13 8.43
CA ALA A 424 6.64 13.68 8.31
C ALA A 424 7.36 14.22 7.07
N SER A 425 6.63 14.70 6.05
CA SER A 425 7.20 15.23 4.80
C SER A 425 7.05 16.75 4.74
N GLU A 426 8.08 17.48 5.18
CA GLU A 426 8.14 18.95 5.06
C GLU A 426 8.00 19.38 3.60
N SER A 427 8.62 18.65 2.67
CA SER A 427 8.54 18.93 1.22
C SER A 427 7.10 18.85 0.70
N ALA A 428 6.33 17.82 1.10
CA ALA A 428 4.92 17.70 0.70
C ALA A 428 4.08 18.86 1.26
N LEU A 429 4.36 19.27 2.50
CA LEU A 429 3.62 20.33 3.16
C LEU A 429 3.99 21.72 2.59
N LEU A 430 5.26 21.95 2.27
CA LEU A 430 5.72 23.13 1.55
C LEU A 430 5.09 23.22 0.16
N GLU A 431 5.01 22.11 -0.58
CA GLU A 431 4.33 22.06 -1.87
C GLU A 431 2.83 22.41 -1.73
N CYS A 432 2.17 21.88 -0.70
CA CYS A 432 0.78 22.24 -0.38
C CYS A 432 0.61 23.74 -0.08
N LEU A 433 1.53 24.31 0.70
CA LEU A 433 1.50 25.72 1.10
C LEU A 433 1.93 26.68 -0.03
N ALA A 434 2.65 26.19 -1.05
CA ALA A 434 3.05 26.99 -2.21
C ALA A 434 1.86 27.53 -3.02
N TYR A 435 0.68 26.92 -2.89
CA TYR A 435 -0.58 27.41 -3.47
C TYR A 435 -1.22 28.56 -2.66
N GLY A 436 -0.61 28.98 -1.56
CA GLY A 436 -1.09 30.04 -0.66
C GLY A 436 -1.68 29.51 0.65
N PRO A 437 -2.24 30.39 1.50
CA PRO A 437 -2.82 29.99 2.79
C PRO A 437 -3.95 28.97 2.67
N ILE A 438 -4.12 28.15 3.70
CA ILE A 438 -5.14 27.12 3.82
C ILE A 438 -6.20 27.59 4.82
N SER A 439 -7.39 27.90 4.32
CA SER A 439 -8.53 28.21 5.18
C SER A 439 -9.17 26.94 5.73
N LEU A 440 -9.29 26.85 7.05
CA LEU A 440 -10.02 25.80 7.77
C LEU A 440 -11.39 26.30 8.26
N GLY A 441 -11.93 27.34 7.61
CA GLY A 441 -13.16 28.01 8.02
C GLY A 441 -13.04 28.67 9.39
N ALA A 442 -14.02 28.44 10.26
CA ALA A 442 -14.06 28.98 11.63
C ALA A 442 -12.96 28.41 12.56
N LEU A 443 -12.19 27.41 12.11
CA LEU A 443 -11.02 26.90 12.84
C LEU A 443 -9.75 27.71 12.57
N GLY A 444 -9.80 28.70 11.66
CA GLY A 444 -8.70 29.60 11.35
C GLY A 444 -8.06 29.34 9.98
N GLU A 445 -6.86 29.88 9.80
CA GLU A 445 -6.08 29.80 8.57
C GLU A 445 -4.64 29.37 8.90
N VAL A 446 -4.04 28.61 7.99
CA VAL A 446 -2.66 28.14 8.09
C VAL A 446 -1.88 28.62 6.87
N SER A 447 -0.81 29.38 7.09
CA SER A 447 0.00 29.96 6.01
C SER A 447 1.49 29.63 6.11
N THR A 448 1.93 29.03 7.22
CA THR A 448 3.34 28.72 7.47
C THR A 448 3.56 27.24 7.69
N LEU A 449 4.77 26.76 7.37
CA LEU A 449 5.15 25.37 7.63
C LEU A 449 5.07 25.01 9.13
N PRO A 450 5.61 25.82 10.07
CA PRO A 450 5.48 25.53 11.50
C PRO A 450 4.04 25.42 12.00
N GLY A 451 3.15 26.32 11.56
CA GLY A 451 1.73 26.27 11.93
C GLY A 451 1.01 25.04 11.38
N ALA A 452 1.33 24.64 10.15
CA ALA A 452 0.76 23.43 9.54
C ALA A 452 1.22 22.15 10.26
N LEU A 453 2.52 22.05 10.56
CA LEU A 453 3.09 20.97 11.37
C LEU A 453 2.49 20.97 12.78
N GLY A 454 2.31 22.14 13.37
CA GLY A 454 1.63 22.35 14.65
C GLY A 454 0.26 21.70 14.70
N ILE A 455 -0.59 21.93 13.70
CA ILE A 455 -1.90 21.25 13.60
C ILE A 455 -1.73 19.74 13.50
N LEU A 456 -0.86 19.27 12.60
CA LEU A 456 -0.69 17.83 12.32
C LEU A 456 -0.18 17.08 13.55
N TRP A 457 0.67 17.69 14.38
CA TRP A 457 1.27 17.08 15.58
C TRP A 457 0.56 17.41 16.91
N ALA A 458 -0.33 18.40 16.97
CA ALA A 458 -1.09 18.79 18.17
C ALA A 458 -1.85 17.65 18.86
N ASN A 459 -1.43 17.22 20.05
CA ASN A 459 -2.12 16.18 20.82
C ASN A 459 -3.60 16.59 21.06
N PRO A 460 -4.64 15.84 20.66
CA PRO A 460 -6.03 16.30 20.81
C PRO A 460 -6.53 16.41 22.26
N ALA A 461 -5.86 15.79 23.23
CA ALA A 461 -6.27 15.78 24.63
C ALA A 461 -5.56 16.83 25.48
N ILE A 462 -4.31 17.19 25.14
CA ILE A 462 -3.44 18.08 25.93
C ILE A 462 -2.85 19.18 25.03
N ALA A 463 -3.01 20.43 25.42
CA ALA A 463 -2.45 21.60 24.74
C ALA A 463 -0.95 21.75 25.01
N SER A 464 -0.25 22.53 24.18
CA SER A 464 1.19 22.79 24.29
C SER A 464 1.61 23.37 25.65
N ASP A 465 0.69 24.01 26.38
CA ASP A 465 0.87 24.50 27.75
C ASP A 465 0.53 23.45 28.84
N ASN A 466 0.31 22.20 28.45
CA ASN A 466 -0.15 21.07 29.27
C ASN A 466 -1.60 21.19 29.80
N ALA A 467 -2.40 22.16 29.34
CA ALA A 467 -3.81 22.22 29.70
C ALA A 467 -4.60 21.07 29.07
N ARG A 468 -5.52 20.47 29.83
CA ARG A 468 -6.43 19.44 29.30
C ARG A 468 -7.52 20.10 28.46
N ARG A 469 -7.64 19.70 27.19
CA ARG A 469 -8.69 20.20 26.30
C ARG A 469 -10.06 19.60 26.65
N THR A 470 -11.09 20.43 26.49
CA THR A 470 -12.50 20.01 26.53
C THR A 470 -12.83 19.09 25.35
N ALA A 471 -13.98 18.41 25.41
CA ALA A 471 -14.44 17.54 24.32
C ALA A 471 -14.58 18.31 22.99
N THR A 472 -15.09 19.54 23.06
CA THR A 472 -15.27 20.42 21.89
C THR A 472 -13.93 20.86 21.31
N GLU A 473 -12.98 21.30 22.14
CA GLU A 473 -11.64 21.67 21.67
C GLU A 473 -10.88 20.47 21.09
N SER A 474 -11.02 19.29 21.71
CA SER A 474 -10.45 18.05 21.17
C SER A 474 -11.02 17.73 19.78
N LEU A 475 -12.32 17.92 19.59
CA LEU A 475 -12.98 17.74 18.30
C LEU A 475 -12.53 18.79 17.27
N LYS A 476 -12.33 20.06 17.66
CA LYS A 476 -11.75 21.09 16.78
C LYS A 476 -10.37 20.68 16.28
N VAL A 477 -9.46 20.26 17.16
CA VAL A 477 -8.10 19.83 16.80
C VAL A 477 -8.13 18.65 15.82
N ARG A 478 -8.94 17.62 16.12
CA ARG A 478 -9.09 16.46 15.22
C ARG A 478 -9.66 16.87 13.85
N THR A 479 -10.64 17.77 13.82
CA THR A 479 -11.25 18.22 12.58
C THR A 479 -10.30 19.08 11.75
N ALA A 480 -9.55 19.99 12.40
CA ALA A 480 -8.53 20.81 11.75
C ALA A 480 -7.44 19.96 11.09
N ARG A 481 -6.98 18.90 11.77
CA ARG A 481 -6.02 17.93 11.21
C ARG A 481 -6.50 17.27 9.94
N GLU A 482 -7.70 16.72 9.97
CA GLU A 482 -8.26 16.02 8.81
C GLU A 482 -8.59 17.01 7.67
N ALA A 483 -9.02 18.23 7.99
CA ALA A 483 -9.28 19.28 7.01
C ALA A 483 -7.99 19.77 6.33
N LEU A 484 -6.94 20.07 7.11
CA LEU A 484 -5.62 20.43 6.58
C LEU A 484 -5.09 19.32 5.67
N THR A 485 -5.16 18.07 6.12
CA THR A 485 -4.72 16.89 5.34
C THR A 485 -5.51 16.78 4.03
N ALA A 486 -6.84 16.98 4.05
CA ALA A 486 -7.68 16.90 2.86
C ALA A 486 -7.36 18.01 1.85
N VAL A 487 -7.18 19.26 2.30
CA VAL A 487 -6.78 20.36 1.43
C VAL A 487 -5.40 20.10 0.81
N CYS A 488 -4.45 19.54 1.57
CA CYS A 488 -3.16 19.16 1.01
C CYS A 488 -3.25 18.00 0.04
N ASN A 489 -4.13 17.01 0.27
CA ASN A 489 -4.42 15.99 -0.74
C ASN A 489 -4.96 16.60 -2.04
N GLU A 490 -5.84 17.59 -1.95
CA GLU A 490 -6.33 18.32 -3.12
C GLU A 490 -5.20 19.05 -3.85
N ARG A 491 -4.38 19.82 -3.14
CA ARG A 491 -3.34 20.64 -3.76
C ARG A 491 -2.15 19.84 -4.29
N VAL A 492 -1.70 18.83 -3.56
CA VAL A 492 -0.51 18.05 -3.91
C VAL A 492 -0.86 16.94 -4.90
N PHE A 493 -1.98 16.25 -4.69
CA PHE A 493 -2.36 15.07 -5.50
C PHE A 493 -3.52 15.31 -6.46
N ASN A 494 -4.09 16.53 -6.49
CA ASN A 494 -5.27 16.86 -7.31
C ASN A 494 -6.51 16.01 -6.97
N THR A 495 -6.61 15.60 -5.70
CA THR A 495 -7.70 14.78 -5.19
C THR A 495 -8.72 15.68 -4.47
N ARG A 496 -9.82 16.02 -5.14
CA ARG A 496 -10.81 17.00 -4.65
C ARG A 496 -11.28 16.70 -3.22
N ALA A 497 -11.03 17.63 -2.29
CA ALA A 497 -11.38 17.49 -0.89
C ALA A 497 -12.90 17.62 -0.67
N PRO A 498 -13.45 16.99 0.39
CA PRO A 498 -14.80 17.28 0.85
C PRO A 498 -14.98 18.76 1.17
N THR A 499 -16.13 19.32 0.83
CA THR A 499 -16.45 20.73 1.07
C THR A 499 -16.40 21.05 2.58
N LEU A 500 -15.63 22.07 2.95
CA LEU A 500 -15.55 22.57 4.33
C LEU A 500 -16.70 23.52 4.70
N SER A 501 -17.84 23.45 4.00
CA SER A 501 -18.98 24.35 4.22
C SER A 501 -19.56 24.27 5.63
N ALA A 502 -19.42 23.14 6.33
CA ALA A 502 -19.79 23.01 7.73
C ALA A 502 -18.90 23.84 8.68
N LEU A 503 -17.74 24.31 8.21
CA LEU A 503 -16.84 25.22 8.94
C LEU A 503 -16.98 26.68 8.47
N ALA A 504 -17.79 26.98 7.45
CA ALA A 504 -17.82 28.31 6.83
C ALA A 504 -18.56 29.39 7.65
N SER A 505 -19.38 28.99 8.63
CA SER A 505 -20.14 29.94 9.46
C SER A 505 -19.45 30.17 10.81
N PRO A 506 -19.28 31.43 11.27
CA PRO A 506 -18.75 31.75 12.59
C PRO A 506 -19.74 31.48 13.75
N ALA A 507 -20.94 30.98 13.45
CA ALA A 507 -21.87 30.46 14.45
C ALA A 507 -21.21 29.34 15.28
N PRO A 508 -21.65 29.08 16.53
CA PRO A 508 -21.09 28.02 17.35
C PRO A 508 -21.07 26.70 16.57
N LEU A 509 -19.87 26.14 16.43
CA LEU A 509 -19.64 24.90 15.68
C LEU A 509 -20.42 23.77 16.34
N ASP A 510 -21.49 23.33 15.67
CA ASP A 510 -22.30 22.21 16.12
C ASP A 510 -21.45 20.92 16.18
N PRO A 511 -21.29 20.28 17.36
CA PRO A 511 -20.43 19.11 17.50
C PRO A 511 -20.84 17.94 16.60
N GLY A 512 -22.15 17.74 16.37
CA GLY A 512 -22.65 16.67 15.52
C GLY A 512 -22.23 16.84 14.06
N ARG A 513 -22.41 18.04 13.50
CA ARG A 513 -21.97 18.37 12.14
C ARG A 513 -20.45 18.34 11.97
N MET A 514 -19.69 18.77 12.98
CA MET A 514 -18.23 18.66 12.95
C MET A 514 -17.77 17.21 12.91
N GLU A 515 -18.35 16.33 13.73
CA GLU A 515 -17.99 14.91 13.75
C GLU A 515 -18.32 14.23 12.41
N GLN A 516 -19.47 14.53 11.82
CA GLN A 516 -19.82 14.05 10.47
C GLN A 516 -18.84 14.54 9.41
N LEU A 517 -18.44 15.82 9.45
CA LEU A 517 -17.44 16.36 8.55
C LEU A 517 -16.09 15.66 8.74
N ARG A 518 -15.64 15.50 9.99
CA ARG A 518 -14.39 14.83 10.35
C ARG A 518 -14.33 13.42 9.77
N GLN A 519 -15.40 12.63 9.92
CA GLN A 519 -15.47 11.27 9.36
C GLN A 519 -15.43 11.25 7.83
N ARG A 520 -16.03 12.25 7.16
CA ARG A 520 -15.94 12.39 5.68
C ARG A 520 -14.52 12.75 5.23
N LEU A 521 -13.87 13.67 5.94
CA LEU A 521 -12.48 14.06 5.68
C LEU A 521 -11.53 12.90 5.90
N GLU A 522 -11.70 12.16 7.01
CA GLU A 522 -10.89 10.98 7.31
C GLU A 522 -11.03 9.91 6.21
N ARG A 523 -12.26 9.56 5.80
CA ARG A 523 -12.48 8.63 4.68
C ARG A 523 -11.79 9.10 3.39
N HIS A 524 -11.89 10.38 3.07
CA HIS A 524 -11.22 10.96 1.91
C HIS A 524 -9.69 10.82 2.03
N ASN A 525 -9.09 11.23 3.15
CA ASN A 525 -7.63 11.18 3.37
C ASN A 525 -7.05 9.77 3.26
N HIS A 526 -7.87 8.73 3.48
CA HIS A 526 -7.47 7.32 3.38
C HIS A 526 -7.83 6.66 2.05
N SER A 527 -8.65 7.30 1.20
CA SER A 527 -9.17 6.69 -0.03
C SER A 527 -8.09 6.25 -1.02
N GLY A 528 -6.98 6.98 -1.08
CA GLY A 528 -5.83 6.69 -1.93
C GLY A 528 -4.59 6.19 -1.19
N LYS A 529 -4.72 5.65 0.04
CA LYS A 529 -3.57 5.19 0.84
C LYS A 529 -2.76 4.07 0.15
N ARG A 530 -3.41 3.31 -0.73
CA ARG A 530 -2.81 2.20 -1.49
C ARG A 530 -2.23 2.63 -2.84
N THR A 531 -2.73 3.73 -3.38
CA THR A 531 -2.21 4.35 -4.61
C THR A 531 -0.81 4.87 -4.33
N ALA A 532 0.18 4.57 -5.17
CA ALA A 532 1.51 5.10 -4.96
C ALA A 532 1.53 6.64 -5.01
N ILE A 533 2.51 7.23 -4.32
CA ILE A 533 2.77 8.65 -4.46
C ILE A 533 3.39 8.83 -5.84
N PRO A 534 2.92 9.80 -6.64
CA PRO A 534 3.54 10.15 -7.91
C PRO A 534 5.05 10.34 -7.79
N LEU A 535 5.83 9.47 -8.45
CA LEU A 535 7.30 9.50 -8.47
C LEU A 535 7.85 10.89 -8.79
N ARG A 536 7.18 11.63 -9.69
CA ARG A 536 7.55 13.00 -10.06
C ARG A 536 7.62 13.99 -8.90
N LYS A 537 6.88 13.74 -7.80
CA LYS A 537 6.76 14.72 -6.72
C LYS A 537 8.04 14.80 -5.91
N ARG A 538 8.84 13.74 -5.87
CA ARG A 538 10.10 13.67 -5.10
C ARG A 538 9.93 14.07 -3.60
N ILE A 539 8.71 14.05 -3.09
CA ILE A 539 8.33 14.39 -1.69
C ILE A 539 8.51 13.20 -0.73
N PHE A 540 9.39 12.29 -1.12
CA PHE A 540 9.63 10.98 -0.51
C PHE A 540 10.41 11.04 0.79
N ALA A 541 11.18 12.12 1.00
CA ALA A 541 11.89 12.34 2.24
C ALA A 541 10.89 12.57 3.38
N VAL A 542 10.76 11.57 4.25
CA VAL A 542 10.01 11.66 5.51
C VAL A 542 10.98 11.68 6.68
N ASP A 543 10.99 12.77 7.43
CA ASP A 543 11.75 12.95 8.66
C ASP A 543 10.80 13.45 9.77
N PRO A 544 10.14 12.52 10.49
CA PRO A 544 9.18 12.89 11.50
C PRO A 544 9.80 13.60 12.71
N LEU A 545 11.09 13.38 13.00
CA LEU A 545 11.74 14.03 14.14
C LEU A 545 11.97 15.51 13.84
N ARG A 546 12.58 15.81 12.70
CA ARG A 546 12.78 17.18 12.22
C ARG A 546 11.45 17.93 12.09
N ALA A 547 10.44 17.28 11.51
CA ALA A 547 9.13 17.89 11.34
C ALA A 547 8.42 18.16 12.68
N MET A 548 8.64 17.31 13.70
CA MET A 548 8.11 17.54 15.04
C MET A 548 8.82 18.69 15.77
N GLU A 549 10.13 18.85 15.58
CA GLU A 549 10.93 19.95 16.16
C GLU A 549 10.50 21.34 15.64
N HIS A 550 10.01 21.42 14.40
CA HIS A 550 9.51 22.66 13.79
C HIS A 550 8.01 22.93 14.04
N ALA A 551 7.29 22.05 14.74
CA ALA A 551 5.85 22.18 14.90
C ALA A 551 5.48 23.27 15.93
N GLU A 552 4.68 24.25 15.53
CA GLU A 552 4.16 25.31 16.40
C GLU A 552 2.63 25.20 16.52
N GLU A 553 2.14 24.70 17.65
CA GLU A 553 0.70 24.51 17.85
C GLU A 553 -0.07 25.84 17.74
N PRO A 554 -1.05 25.96 16.82
CA PRO A 554 -1.85 27.17 16.71
C PRO A 554 -2.86 27.30 17.85
N ARG A 555 -3.29 28.53 18.10
CA ARG A 555 -4.38 28.82 19.03
C ARG A 555 -5.73 28.62 18.32
N PHE A 556 -6.58 27.74 18.84
CA PHE A 556 -7.88 27.31 18.26
C PHE A 556 -9.12 27.97 18.86
#